data_AF-A0A947WRW9-F1
#
_entry.id   AF-A0A947WRW9-F1
#
_cell.length_a   1.000
_cell.length_b   1.000
_cell.length_c   1.000
_cell.angle_alpha   90.00
_cell.angle_beta   90.00
_cell.angle_gamma   90.00
#
_symmetry.space_group_name_H-M   'P 1'
#
loop_
_entity.id
_entity.type
_entity.pdbx_description
1 polymer ?
#
loop_
_entity_poly.entity_id
_entity_poly.type
_entity_poly.pdbx_seq_one_letter_code
_entity_poly.pdbx_strand_id
1 'polypeptide(L)'
;MTIAMRLLCFLLLLTMAAPVRGQSILENQPTVFPGPYEGRVLRVIDGDTIEILVFLWPGLSGIYDVRVKGVDVPESRTSCEHEKELGLAATEYVSRRYGPGQKVELRDVEFGSFARRVLADIRREYPDRMLSLRTELLRDGKGVAWEPGEPARNWCAAD
;
A
#
# COMPACT_ATOMS: atom_id res chain seq x y z
N MET A 1 20.47 28.15 -64.92
CA MET A 1 18.99 28.14 -65.00
C MET A 1 18.52 26.70 -64.83
N THR A 2 17.45 26.52 -64.04
CA THR A 2 16.53 25.35 -63.94
C THR A 2 16.80 24.07 -63.11
N ILE A 3 17.99 23.74 -62.59
CA ILE A 3 18.13 22.48 -61.78
C ILE A 3 18.13 22.73 -60.26
N ALA A 4 18.81 23.76 -59.76
CA ALA A 4 18.94 24.01 -58.32
C ALA A 4 17.64 24.50 -57.63
N MET A 5 16.65 24.98 -58.39
CA MET A 5 15.41 25.56 -57.84
C MET A 5 14.29 24.52 -57.62
N ARG A 6 14.40 23.30 -58.18
CA ARG A 6 13.36 22.26 -58.05
C ARG A 6 13.61 21.27 -56.90
N LEU A 7 14.84 21.15 -56.41
CA LEU A 7 15.12 20.37 -55.19
C LEU A 7 14.77 21.11 -53.90
N LEU A 8 14.73 22.45 -53.94
CA LEU A 8 14.48 23.27 -52.74
C LEU A 8 13.01 23.27 -52.31
N CYS A 9 12.06 23.00 -53.22
CA CYS A 9 10.63 22.89 -52.88
C CYS A 9 10.20 21.51 -52.40
N PHE A 10 10.97 20.44 -52.64
CA PHE A 10 10.67 19.12 -52.06
C PHE A 10 11.32 18.93 -50.67
N LEU A 11 12.33 19.72 -50.33
CA LEU A 11 12.95 19.72 -49.00
C LEU A 11 12.24 20.61 -47.97
N LEU A 12 11.25 21.41 -48.38
CA LEU A 12 10.52 22.35 -47.52
C LEU A 12 9.08 21.93 -47.18
N LEU A 13 8.67 20.72 -47.58
CA LEU A 13 7.41 20.08 -47.17
C LEU A 13 7.63 18.99 -46.10
N LEU A 14 8.86 18.84 -45.59
CA LEU A 14 9.20 17.96 -44.46
C LEU A 14 9.35 18.72 -43.13
N THR A 15 8.84 19.95 -43.04
CA THR A 15 8.85 20.73 -41.81
C THR A 15 7.45 20.81 -41.24
N MET A 16 7.30 20.31 -40.01
CA MET A 16 6.17 20.51 -39.08
C MET A 16 5.06 19.45 -39.07
N ALA A 17 5.40 18.16 -39.18
CA ALA A 17 4.73 17.22 -38.29
C ALA A 17 5.28 17.47 -36.88
N ALA A 18 4.75 18.47 -36.19
CA ALA A 18 5.01 18.60 -34.76
C ALA A 18 4.61 17.27 -34.12
N PRO A 19 5.47 16.62 -33.32
CA PRO A 19 5.03 15.46 -32.58
C PRO A 19 3.85 15.93 -31.75
N VAL A 20 2.65 15.43 -32.05
CA VAL A 20 1.54 15.51 -31.11
C VAL A 20 2.03 14.71 -29.92
N ARG A 21 2.61 15.41 -28.93
CA ARG A 21 2.81 14.85 -27.60
C ARG A 21 1.41 14.58 -27.08
N GLY A 22 0.91 13.37 -27.34
CA GLY A 22 -0.21 12.84 -26.60
C GLY A 22 0.23 12.86 -25.14
N GLN A 23 -0.23 13.84 -24.37
CA GLN A 23 -0.15 13.75 -22.92
C GLN A 23 -0.96 12.53 -22.56
N SER A 24 -0.27 11.45 -22.19
CA SER A 24 -0.96 10.26 -21.74
C SER A 24 -1.74 10.64 -20.48
N ILE A 25 -3.05 10.39 -20.46
CA ILE A 25 -3.90 10.64 -19.28
C ILE A 25 -3.42 9.79 -18.07
N LEU A 26 -2.50 8.86 -18.31
CA LEU A 26 -1.94 7.93 -17.33
C LEU A 26 -0.74 8.51 -16.56
N GLU A 27 -0.02 9.51 -17.09
CA GLU A 27 1.22 10.00 -16.46
C GLU A 27 0.98 10.71 -15.11
N ASN A 28 -0.23 11.18 -14.84
CA ASN A 28 -0.54 12.03 -13.69
C ASN A 28 -1.54 11.40 -12.70
N GLN A 29 -1.58 10.07 -12.63
CA GLN A 29 -2.43 9.38 -11.66
C GLN A 29 -1.83 9.48 -10.24
N PRO A 30 -2.63 9.76 -9.21
CA PRO A 30 -2.15 9.76 -7.84
C PRO A 30 -1.63 8.38 -7.45
N THR A 31 -0.47 8.35 -6.80
CA THR A 31 0.14 7.11 -6.27
C THR A 31 -0.38 6.77 -4.87
N VAL A 32 -0.94 7.75 -4.18
CA VAL A 32 -1.56 7.64 -2.85
C VAL A 32 -3.02 8.04 -2.95
N PHE A 33 -3.89 7.17 -2.44
CA PHE A 33 -5.32 7.34 -2.41
C PHE A 33 -5.76 7.65 -0.97
N PRO A 34 -6.18 8.88 -0.65
CA PRO A 34 -6.31 9.34 0.73
C PRO A 34 -7.44 8.62 1.52
N GLY A 35 -8.49 8.14 0.85
CA GLY A 35 -9.66 7.58 1.52
C GLY A 35 -10.51 8.65 2.23
N PRO A 36 -11.29 8.27 3.28
CA PRO A 36 -11.36 6.94 3.87
C PRO A 36 -12.06 5.92 2.96
N TYR A 37 -11.58 4.68 2.98
CA TYR A 37 -12.27 3.54 2.39
C TYR A 37 -12.79 2.63 3.49
N GLU A 38 -14.11 2.43 3.54
CA GLU A 38 -14.72 1.56 4.53
C GLU A 38 -14.56 0.08 4.14
N GLY A 39 -14.41 -0.78 5.14
CA GLY A 39 -14.31 -2.21 4.91
C GLY A 39 -14.62 -3.06 6.12
N ARG A 40 -14.63 -4.37 5.87
CA ARG A 40 -14.76 -5.40 6.90
C ARG A 40 -13.61 -6.37 6.82
N VAL A 41 -13.02 -6.67 7.98
CA VAL A 41 -11.98 -7.68 8.06
C VAL A 41 -12.57 -9.05 7.73
N LEU A 42 -11.92 -9.76 6.82
CA LEU A 42 -12.22 -11.16 6.51
C LEU A 42 -11.39 -12.11 7.37
N ARG A 43 -10.09 -11.85 7.47
CA ARG A 43 -9.14 -12.59 8.34
C ARG A 43 -7.87 -11.80 8.57
N VAL A 44 -7.18 -12.11 9.67
CA VAL A 44 -5.81 -11.65 9.92
C VAL A 44 -4.84 -12.62 9.26
N ILE A 45 -3.90 -12.10 8.46
CA ILE A 45 -2.90 -12.90 7.74
C ILE A 45 -1.64 -13.02 8.57
N ASP A 46 -1.18 -11.89 9.12
CA ASP A 46 0.01 -11.75 9.94
C ASP A 46 -0.14 -10.55 10.90
N GLY A 47 0.85 -10.31 11.75
CA GLY A 47 0.83 -9.22 12.73
C GLY A 47 0.72 -7.80 12.14
N ASP A 48 0.98 -7.62 10.85
CA ASP A 48 0.83 -6.35 10.14
C ASP A 48 -0.04 -6.43 8.88
N THR A 49 -0.60 -7.59 8.54
CA THR A 49 -1.28 -7.82 7.25
C THR A 49 -2.67 -8.42 7.48
N ILE A 50 -3.70 -7.76 6.96
CA ILE A 50 -5.11 -8.14 7.12
C ILE A 50 -5.78 -8.24 5.76
N GLU A 51 -6.58 -9.28 5.55
CA GLU A 51 -7.44 -9.39 4.37
C GLU A 51 -8.76 -8.66 4.63
N ILE A 52 -9.08 -7.66 3.81
CA ILE A 52 -10.22 -6.77 4.02
C ILE A 52 -11.10 -6.76 2.78
N LEU A 53 -12.40 -6.93 2.98
CA LEU A 53 -13.42 -6.59 2.00
C LEU A 53 -13.67 -5.09 2.06
N VAL A 54 -13.23 -4.37 1.04
CA VAL A 54 -13.34 -2.91 0.94
C VAL A 54 -14.54 -2.55 0.07
N PHE A 55 -15.38 -1.65 0.56
CA PHE A 55 -16.54 -1.14 -0.17
C PHE A 55 -16.10 0.06 -1.01
N LEU A 56 -16.08 -0.13 -2.34
CA LEU A 56 -15.59 0.89 -3.26
C LEU A 56 -16.72 1.78 -3.72
N TRP A 57 -17.86 1.21 -4.13
CA TRP A 57 -19.08 1.89 -4.59
C TRP A 57 -20.32 1.03 -4.30
N PRO A 58 -21.56 1.56 -4.47
CA PRO A 58 -22.78 0.74 -4.36
C PRO A 58 -22.72 -0.51 -5.24
N GLY A 59 -22.74 -1.69 -4.61
CA GLY A 59 -22.63 -2.98 -5.29
C GLY A 59 -21.23 -3.36 -5.79
N LEU A 60 -20.22 -2.52 -5.56
CA LEU A 60 -18.82 -2.79 -5.92
C LEU A 60 -17.95 -2.87 -4.66
N SER A 61 -17.36 -4.04 -4.45
CA SER A 61 -16.40 -4.29 -3.39
C SER A 61 -15.20 -5.06 -3.92
N GLY A 62 -14.03 -4.86 -3.32
CA GLY A 62 -12.82 -5.61 -3.61
C GLY A 62 -12.24 -6.23 -2.36
N ILE A 63 -11.59 -7.39 -2.50
CA ILE A 63 -10.86 -8.04 -1.42
C ILE A 63 -9.38 -7.69 -1.60
N TYR A 64 -8.76 -7.19 -0.54
CA TYR A 64 -7.36 -6.77 -0.56
C TYR A 64 -6.59 -7.29 0.65
N ASP A 65 -5.38 -7.80 0.40
CA ASP A 65 -4.35 -7.95 1.44
C ASP A 65 -3.79 -6.56 1.76
N VAL A 66 -4.15 -6.01 2.92
CA VAL A 66 -3.72 -4.68 3.37
C VAL A 66 -2.63 -4.84 4.43
N ARG A 67 -1.43 -4.35 4.12
CA ARG A 67 -0.31 -4.27 5.07
C ARG A 67 -0.29 -2.90 5.75
N VAL A 68 -0.08 -2.88 7.06
CA VAL A 68 -0.04 -1.64 7.84
C VAL A 68 1.16 -0.81 7.40
N LYS A 69 0.92 0.44 7.02
CA LYS A 69 1.97 1.36 6.58
C LYS A 69 2.84 1.81 7.75
N GLY A 70 4.15 1.90 7.51
CA GLY A 70 5.10 2.56 8.40
C GLY A 70 5.40 1.82 9.71
N VAL A 71 5.24 0.49 9.71
CA VAL A 71 5.57 -0.39 10.84
C VAL A 71 6.26 -1.64 10.31
N ASP A 72 7.26 -2.10 11.05
CA ASP A 72 7.89 -3.40 10.88
C ASP A 72 7.50 -4.30 12.06
N VAL A 73 7.04 -5.51 11.77
CA VAL A 73 6.48 -6.46 12.73
C VAL A 73 7.19 -7.81 12.51
N PRO A 74 7.55 -8.55 13.58
CA PRO A 74 8.19 -9.86 13.45
C PRO A 74 7.32 -10.81 12.64
N GLU A 75 7.92 -11.52 11.69
CA GLU A 75 7.20 -12.41 10.79
C GLU A 75 6.83 -13.72 11.51
N SER A 76 5.56 -14.10 11.48
CA SER A 76 5.10 -15.36 12.10
C SER A 76 5.52 -16.62 11.32
N ARG A 77 5.98 -16.44 10.07
CA ARG A 77 6.37 -17.52 9.14
C ARG A 77 7.86 -17.49 8.83
N THR A 78 8.67 -17.53 9.87
CA THR A 78 10.13 -17.56 9.82
C THR A 78 10.68 -18.90 10.32
N SER A 79 11.95 -19.19 10.02
CA SER A 79 12.69 -20.34 10.58
C SER A 79 13.33 -20.03 11.94
N CYS A 80 13.44 -18.75 12.32
CA CYS A 80 13.97 -18.35 13.62
C CYS A 80 12.88 -18.46 14.69
N GLU A 81 13.02 -19.37 15.65
CA GLU A 81 11.98 -19.61 16.66
C GLU A 81 11.69 -18.37 17.53
N HIS A 82 12.71 -17.55 17.85
CA HIS A 82 12.50 -16.32 18.62
C HIS A 82 11.62 -15.30 17.87
N GLU A 83 11.95 -14.98 16.62
CA GLU A 83 11.13 -14.08 15.79
C GLU A 83 9.73 -14.66 15.57
N LYS A 84 9.61 -15.97 15.37
CA LYS A 84 8.33 -16.66 15.19
C LYS A 84 7.42 -16.52 16.41
N GLU A 85 7.95 -16.68 17.62
CA GLU A 85 7.21 -16.47 18.86
C GLU A 85 6.66 -15.04 18.95
N LEU A 86 7.50 -14.04 18.66
CA LEU A 86 7.10 -12.64 18.64
C LEU A 86 6.05 -12.36 17.55
N GLY A 87 6.22 -12.92 16.35
CA GLY A 87 5.29 -12.77 15.23
C GLY A 87 3.94 -13.41 15.48
N LEU A 88 3.90 -14.59 16.11
CA LEU A 88 2.66 -15.23 16.55
C LEU A 88 1.95 -14.38 17.62
N ALA A 89 2.70 -13.84 18.58
CA ALA A 89 2.13 -12.95 19.60
C ALA A 89 1.56 -11.66 19.00
N ALA A 90 2.21 -11.08 17.99
CA ALA A 90 1.70 -9.92 17.25
C ALA A 90 0.44 -10.28 16.44
N THR A 91 0.45 -11.42 15.74
CA THR A 91 -0.70 -11.92 14.97
C THR A 91 -1.92 -12.16 15.87
N GLU A 92 -1.72 -12.77 17.04
CA GLU A 92 -2.78 -13.00 18.02
C GLU A 92 -3.29 -11.67 18.61
N TYR A 93 -2.39 -10.72 18.88
CA TYR A 93 -2.74 -9.38 19.33
C TYR A 93 -3.68 -8.67 18.34
N VAL A 94 -3.36 -8.72 17.04
CA VAL A 94 -4.20 -8.14 15.98
C VAL A 94 -5.50 -8.91 15.83
N SER A 95 -5.46 -10.25 15.83
CA SER A 95 -6.65 -11.11 15.69
C SER A 95 -7.72 -10.84 16.75
N ARG A 96 -7.31 -10.52 18.00
CA ARG A 96 -8.25 -10.17 19.07
C ARG A 96 -8.96 -8.82 18.88
N ARG A 97 -8.33 -7.88 18.17
CA ARG A 97 -8.82 -6.48 18.01
C ARG A 97 -9.42 -6.20 16.64
N TYR A 98 -8.92 -6.90 15.63
CA TYR A 98 -9.27 -6.78 14.22
C TYR A 98 -9.71 -8.13 13.65
N GLY A 99 -10.45 -8.91 14.43
CA GLY A 99 -10.95 -10.22 14.00
C GLY A 99 -11.99 -10.13 12.86
N PRO A 100 -12.40 -11.27 12.28
CA PRO A 100 -13.39 -11.31 11.21
C PRO A 100 -14.67 -10.54 11.56
N GLY A 101 -15.16 -9.75 10.60
CA GLY A 101 -16.35 -8.91 10.76
C GLY A 101 -16.08 -7.51 11.34
N GLN A 102 -14.91 -7.26 11.92
CA GLN A 102 -14.53 -5.95 12.44
C GLN A 102 -14.63 -4.89 11.34
N LYS A 103 -15.30 -3.77 11.66
CA LYS A 103 -15.37 -2.60 10.78
C LYS A 103 -14.07 -1.81 10.87
N VAL A 104 -13.58 -1.39 9.71
CA VAL A 104 -12.33 -0.62 9.57
C VAL A 104 -12.46 0.46 8.50
N GLU A 105 -11.63 1.50 8.63
CA GLU A 105 -11.34 2.50 7.60
C GLU A 105 -9.88 2.36 7.14
N LEU A 106 -9.66 2.46 5.84
CA LEU A 106 -8.33 2.57 5.25
C LEU A 106 -8.05 4.01 4.82
N ARG A 107 -6.88 4.53 5.17
CA ARG A 107 -6.39 5.85 4.74
C ARG A 107 -5.00 5.76 4.12
N ASP A 108 -4.69 6.74 3.27
CA ASP A 108 -3.39 6.88 2.60
C ASP A 108 -2.95 5.59 1.90
N VAL A 109 -3.88 5.00 1.14
CA VAL A 109 -3.73 3.71 0.47
C VAL A 109 -2.77 3.85 -0.72
N GLU A 110 -1.77 2.99 -0.80
CA GLU A 110 -0.80 2.96 -1.90
C GLU A 110 -0.43 1.52 -2.26
N PHE A 111 0.16 1.31 -3.43
CA PHE A 111 0.67 -0.02 -3.79
C PHE A 111 1.94 -0.36 -3.01
N GLY A 112 2.03 -1.60 -2.52
CA GLY A 112 3.31 -2.15 -2.07
C GLY A 112 4.27 -2.35 -3.26
N SER A 113 5.56 -2.57 -2.98
CA SER A 113 6.64 -2.63 -3.99
C SER A 113 6.45 -3.62 -5.14
N PHE A 114 5.58 -4.62 -4.98
CA PHE A 114 5.23 -5.61 -6.01
C PHE A 114 3.73 -5.62 -6.35
N ALA A 115 2.96 -4.64 -5.87
CA ALA A 115 1.50 -4.51 -6.01
C ALA A 115 0.68 -5.76 -5.60
N ARG A 116 1.28 -6.78 -4.99
CA ARG A 116 0.57 -7.96 -4.44
C ARG A 116 -0.30 -7.59 -3.23
N ARG A 117 0.07 -6.52 -2.53
CA ARG A 117 -0.59 -5.97 -1.36
C ARG A 117 -0.70 -4.46 -1.52
N VAL A 118 -1.66 -3.87 -0.83
CA VAL A 118 -1.71 -2.43 -0.62
C VAL A 118 -1.17 -2.08 0.76
N LEU A 119 -0.54 -0.92 0.88
CA LEU A 119 -0.15 -0.32 2.16
C LEU A 119 -1.20 0.69 2.55
N ALA A 120 -1.62 0.70 3.82
CA ALA A 120 -2.58 1.69 4.32
C ALA A 120 -2.43 1.92 5.82
N ASP A 121 -2.94 3.05 6.30
CA ASP A 121 -3.28 3.22 7.70
C ASP A 121 -4.65 2.58 7.97
N ILE A 122 -4.64 1.43 8.66
CA ILE A 122 -5.83 0.67 9.03
C ILE A 122 -6.35 1.19 10.36
N ARG A 123 -7.57 1.73 10.37
CA ARG A 123 -8.20 2.29 11.56
C ARG A 123 -9.47 1.54 11.91
N ARG A 124 -9.75 1.39 13.21
CA ARG A 124 -11.05 0.91 13.71
C ARG A 124 -11.67 1.95 14.63
N GLU A 125 -12.98 1.87 14.77
CA GLU A 125 -13.69 2.69 15.75
C GLU A 125 -13.29 2.29 17.19
N TYR A 126 -13.14 3.29 18.02
CA TYR A 126 -12.99 3.22 19.47
C TYR A 126 -13.86 4.33 20.07
N PRO A 127 -14.41 4.20 21.30
CA PRO A 127 -15.55 5.00 21.77
C PRO A 127 -15.51 6.51 21.52
N ASP A 128 -14.33 7.10 21.46
CA ASP A 128 -14.08 8.54 21.33
C ASP A 128 -13.24 8.93 20.10
N ARG A 129 -12.74 7.96 19.31
CA ARG A 129 -11.84 8.23 18.18
C ARG A 129 -11.66 7.04 17.23
N MET A 130 -11.15 7.31 16.04
CA MET A 130 -10.56 6.28 15.18
C MET A 130 -9.17 5.92 15.69
N LEU A 131 -8.92 4.64 15.93
CA LEU A 131 -7.63 4.15 16.41
C LEU A 131 -6.89 3.42 15.29
N SER A 132 -5.67 3.90 15.01
CA SER A 132 -4.77 3.28 14.03
C SER A 132 -4.12 2.02 14.59
N LEU A 133 -4.15 0.95 13.79
CA LEU A 133 -3.47 -0.30 14.09
C LEU A 133 -1.96 -0.08 14.23
N ARG A 134 -1.37 0.80 13.41
CA ARG A 134 0.05 1.20 13.52
C ARG A 134 0.34 1.69 14.93
N THR A 135 -0.45 2.64 15.43
CA THR A 135 -0.27 3.19 16.78
C THR A 135 -0.43 2.12 17.85
N GLU A 136 -1.38 1.21 17.71
CA GLU A 136 -1.56 0.09 18.65
C GLU A 136 -0.36 -0.85 18.67
N LEU A 137 0.17 -1.22 17.50
CA LEU A 137 1.35 -2.10 17.37
C LEU A 137 2.59 -1.48 18.00
N LEU A 138 2.86 -0.20 17.72
CA LEU A 138 4.00 0.52 18.27
C LEU A 138 3.89 0.70 19.79
N ARG A 139 2.70 1.10 20.28
CA ARG A 139 2.46 1.33 21.71
C ARG A 139 2.65 0.06 22.54
N ASP A 140 2.17 -1.07 22.04
CA ASP A 140 2.15 -2.33 22.80
C ASP A 140 3.34 -3.25 22.46
N GLY A 141 4.38 -2.69 21.83
CA GLY A 141 5.66 -3.37 21.56
C GLY A 141 5.51 -4.57 20.61
N LYS A 142 4.56 -4.51 19.67
CA LYS A 142 4.33 -5.56 18.66
C LYS A 142 5.01 -5.27 17.32
N GLY A 143 5.61 -4.10 17.19
CA GLY A 143 6.40 -3.71 16.02
C GLY A 143 7.21 -2.46 16.32
N VAL A 144 8.06 -2.09 15.37
CA VAL A 144 8.84 -0.85 15.40
C VAL A 144 8.44 0.05 14.24
N ALA A 145 8.68 1.36 14.38
CA ALA A 145 8.48 2.28 13.27
C ALA A 145 9.46 1.92 12.15
N TRP A 146 8.99 2.02 10.91
CA TRP A 146 9.78 1.75 9.71
C TRP A 146 9.40 2.74 8.62
N GLU A 147 10.39 3.23 7.90
CA GLU A 147 10.17 4.10 6.74
C GLU A 147 10.77 3.50 5.46
N PRO A 148 10.22 3.83 4.28
CA PRO A 148 10.75 3.36 3.01
C PRO A 148 12.24 3.69 2.85
N GLY A 149 13.05 2.64 2.65
CA GLY A 149 14.51 2.75 2.50
C GLY A 149 15.29 2.35 3.75
N GLU A 150 14.63 2.20 4.89
CA GLU A 150 15.25 1.65 6.09
C GLU A 150 15.36 0.12 6.00
N PRO A 151 16.46 -0.49 6.49
CA PRO A 151 16.53 -1.94 6.60
C PRO A 151 15.48 -2.43 7.61
N ALA A 152 14.86 -3.57 7.32
CA ALA A 152 13.99 -4.25 8.29
C ALA A 152 14.77 -4.60 9.55
N ARG A 153 14.10 -4.59 10.71
CA ARG A 153 14.71 -4.97 11.97
C ARG A 153 15.08 -6.45 11.93
N ASN A 154 16.27 -6.78 12.45
CA ASN A 154 16.62 -8.17 12.69
C ASN A 154 15.94 -8.67 13.96
N TRP A 155 14.75 -9.26 13.81
CA TRP A 155 13.98 -9.82 14.92
C TRP A 155 14.58 -11.09 15.51
N CYS A 156 15.43 -11.80 14.77
CA CYS A 156 16.06 -13.03 15.27
C CYS A 156 17.21 -12.75 16.24
N ALA A 157 17.84 -11.57 16.14
CA ALA A 157 18.93 -11.12 17.01
C ALA A 157 18.51 -9.98 17.95
N ALA A 158 17.21 -9.73 18.08
CA ALA A 158 16.68 -8.75 19.02
C ALA A 158 16.63 -9.37 20.43
N ASP A 159 17.12 -8.65 21.43
CA ASP A 159 16.97 -8.99 22.86
C ASP A 159 15.58 -8.58 23.39
#